data_AF-A0A430B9K9-F1
#
_entry.id   AF-A0A430B9K9-F1
#
_cell.length_a   1.000
_cell.length_b   1.000
_cell.length_c   1.000
_cell.angle_alpha   90.00
_cell.angle_beta   90.00
_cell.angle_gamma   90.00
#
_symmetry.space_group_name_H-M   'P 1'
#
loop_
_entity.id
_entity.type
_entity.pdbx_description
1 polymer ?
#
loop_
_entity_poly.entity_id
_entity_poly.type
_entity_poly.pdbx_seq_one_letter_code
_entity_poly.pdbx_strand_id
1 'polypeptide(L)'
;MGSEYRIRAAARRAAWGLLAAALAWRAAVMISSLQAGHASPLLAFPFGAVLPAMLLVILSLLPPTRTREGLLMRVGAMIQLWLVIVLPVVALYLTLGFPVVFLVVELFETRFPRRLREPLARLVVA
;
A
#
# COMPACT_ATOMS: atom_id res chain seq x y z
N MET A 1 29.18 0.55 -8.56
CA MET A 1 27.90 1.28 -8.56
C MET A 1 26.80 0.67 -9.47
N GLY A 2 26.85 -0.62 -9.84
CA GLY A 2 26.06 -1.14 -10.98
C GLY A 2 24.88 -2.10 -10.72
N SER A 3 24.78 -2.72 -9.53
CA SER A 3 23.77 -3.77 -9.26
C SER A 3 22.54 -3.22 -8.51
N GLU A 4 22.76 -2.56 -7.36
CA GLU A 4 21.69 -2.09 -6.47
C GLU A 4 20.75 -1.07 -7.13
N TYR A 5 21.30 -0.17 -7.95
CA TYR A 5 20.50 0.81 -8.69
C TYR A 5 19.57 0.13 -9.71
N ARG A 6 20.05 -0.92 -10.39
CA ARG A 6 19.25 -1.69 -11.36
C ARG A 6 18.12 -2.45 -10.68
N ILE A 7 18.40 -3.07 -9.52
CA ILE A 7 17.41 -3.79 -8.73
C ILE A 7 16.31 -2.83 -8.24
N ARG A 8 16.70 -1.68 -7.69
CA ARG A 8 15.74 -0.65 -7.23
C ARG A 8 14.90 -0.09 -8.37
N ALA A 9 15.52 0.17 -9.53
CA ALA A 9 14.80 0.64 -10.72
C ALA A 9 13.82 -0.41 -11.26
N ALA A 10 14.21 -1.69 -11.29
CA ALA A 10 13.36 -2.80 -11.71
C ALA A 10 12.18 -2.99 -10.75
N ALA A 11 12.44 -3.02 -9.44
CA ALA A 11 11.40 -3.13 -8.41
C ALA A 11 10.39 -1.98 -8.51
N ARG A 12 10.87 -0.74 -8.72
CA ARG A 12 10.00 0.43 -8.91
C ARG A 12 9.13 0.28 -10.17
N ARG A 13 9.72 -0.12 -11.30
CA ARG A 13 8.95 -0.35 -12.54
C ARG A 13 7.92 -1.45 -12.37
N ALA A 14 8.29 -2.54 -11.70
CA ALA A 14 7.37 -3.64 -11.39
C ALA A 14 6.21 -3.16 -10.52
N ALA A 15 6.47 -2.39 -9.47
CA ALA A 15 5.43 -1.81 -8.62
C ALA A 15 4.47 -0.90 -9.41
N TRP A 16 5.00 -0.03 -10.28
CA TRP A 16 4.16 0.82 -11.14
C TRP A 16 3.35 0.01 -12.16
N GLY A 17 3.96 -1.01 -12.77
CA GLY A 17 3.27 -1.91 -13.69
C GLY A 17 2.14 -2.68 -13.00
N LEU A 18 2.38 -3.19 -11.80
CA LEU A 18 1.37 -3.85 -10.98
C LEU A 18 0.24 -2.88 -10.61
N LEU A 19 0.53 -1.61 -10.36
CA LEU A 19 -0.47 -0.63 -9.96
C LEU A 19 -1.38 -0.31 -11.14
N ALA A 20 -0.78 -0.10 -12.31
CA ALA A 20 -1.51 0.10 -13.56
C ALA A 20 -2.39 -1.12 -13.89
N ALA A 21 -1.85 -2.33 -13.77
CA ALA A 21 -2.59 -3.57 -13.98
C ALA A 21 -3.76 -3.72 -12.98
N ALA A 22 -3.54 -3.42 -11.70
CA ALA A 22 -4.58 -3.48 -10.68
C ALA A 22 -5.70 -2.45 -10.95
N LEU A 23 -5.35 -1.23 -11.36
CA LEU A 23 -6.34 -0.21 -11.73
C LEU A 23 -7.11 -0.58 -13.00
N ALA A 24 -6.45 -1.10 -14.02
CA ALA A 24 -7.11 -1.57 -15.24
C ALA A 24 -8.08 -2.72 -14.95
N TRP A 25 -7.66 -3.67 -14.11
CA TRP A 25 -8.52 -4.74 -13.62
C TRP A 25 -9.73 -4.20 -12.87
N ARG A 26 -9.53 -3.24 -11.95
CA ARG A 26 -10.63 -2.60 -11.21
C ARG A 26 -11.61 -1.89 -12.13
N ALA A 27 -11.11 -1.23 -13.18
CA ALA A 27 -11.94 -0.58 -14.19
C ALA A 27 -12.75 -1.60 -14.99
N ALA A 28 -12.15 -2.73 -15.38
CA ALA A 28 -12.85 -3.81 -16.08
C ALA A 28 -13.99 -4.42 -15.23
N VAL A 29 -13.74 -4.64 -13.93
CA VAL A 29 -14.77 -5.11 -12.98
C VAL A 29 -15.91 -4.10 -12.84
N MET A 30 -15.59 -2.81 -12.78
CA MET A 30 -16.61 -1.76 -12.75
C MET A 30 -17.45 -1.74 -14.04
N ILE A 31 -16.82 -1.79 -15.21
CA ILE A 31 -17.50 -1.77 -16.51
C ILE A 31 -18.42 -2.99 -16.67
N SER A 32 -17.93 -4.19 -16.36
CA SER A 32 -18.74 -5.41 -16.42
C SER A 32 -19.94 -5.36 -15.45
N SER A 33 -19.76 -4.78 -14.25
CA SER A 33 -20.86 -4.60 -13.30
C SER A 33 -21.90 -3.57 -13.78
N LEU A 34 -21.45 -2.51 -14.44
CA LEU A 34 -22.32 -1.51 -15.05
C LEU A 34 -23.14 -2.11 -16.20
N GLN A 35 -22.52 -2.97 -17.03
CA GLN A 35 -23.22 -3.73 -18.07
C GLN A 35 -24.26 -4.68 -17.48
N ALA A 36 -24.03 -5.22 -16.28
CA ALA A 36 -25.00 -6.01 -15.53
C ALA A 36 -26.12 -5.17 -14.86
N GLY A 37 -26.13 -3.84 -15.03
CA GLY A 37 -27.13 -2.95 -14.47
C GLY A 37 -26.87 -2.51 -13.02
N HIS A 38 -25.70 -2.83 -12.46
CA HIS A 38 -25.34 -2.45 -11.09
C HIS A 38 -24.53 -1.14 -11.07
N ALA A 39 -25.14 -0.06 -10.60
CA ALA A 39 -24.49 1.25 -10.49
C ALA A 39 -23.52 1.38 -9.29
N SER A 40 -23.66 0.52 -8.27
CA SER A 40 -22.90 0.62 -7.01
C SER A 40 -21.36 0.63 -7.21
N PRO A 41 -20.77 -0.21 -8.07
CA PRO A 41 -19.31 -0.22 -8.29
C PRO A 41 -18.75 1.08 -8.86
N LEU A 42 -19.53 1.83 -9.65
CA LEU A 42 -19.13 3.13 -10.16
C LEU A 42 -18.98 4.16 -9.04
N LEU A 43 -19.90 4.17 -8.08
CA LEU A 43 -19.86 5.07 -6.93
C LEU A 43 -18.71 4.72 -5.96
N ALA A 44 -18.38 3.43 -5.84
CA ALA A 44 -17.28 2.98 -5.00
C ALA A 44 -15.89 3.13 -5.64
N PHE A 45 -15.81 3.25 -6.97
CA PHE A 45 -14.54 3.26 -7.71
C PHE A 45 -13.57 4.41 -7.30
N PRO A 46 -14.03 5.66 -7.13
CA PRO A 46 -13.16 6.75 -6.69
C PRO A 46 -12.49 6.47 -5.34
N PHE A 47 -13.25 5.99 -4.35
CA PHE A 47 -12.75 5.77 -2.99
C PHE A 47 -12.05 4.43 -2.80
N GLY A 48 -12.41 3.41 -3.58
CA GLY A 48 -11.86 2.07 -3.47
C GLY A 48 -10.67 1.79 -4.39
N ALA A 49 -10.37 2.66 -5.35
CA ALA A 49 -9.27 2.44 -6.30
C ALA A 49 -8.48 3.72 -6.58
N VAL A 50 -9.15 4.80 -6.99
CA VAL A 50 -8.47 6.03 -7.42
C VAL A 50 -7.77 6.72 -6.25
N LEU A 51 -8.50 7.02 -5.17
CA LEU A 51 -7.95 7.69 -4.00
C LEU A 51 -6.81 6.87 -3.36
N PRO A 52 -6.96 5.55 -3.12
CA PRO A 52 -5.85 4.73 -2.62
C PRO A 52 -4.62 4.75 -3.53
N ALA A 53 -4.81 4.70 -4.85
CA ALA A 53 -3.70 4.76 -5.81
C ALA A 53 -3.01 6.12 -5.81
N MET A 54 -3.77 7.22 -5.73
CA MET A 54 -3.22 8.57 -5.57
C MET A 54 -2.40 8.68 -4.28
N LEU A 55 -2.92 8.19 -3.16
CA LEU A 55 -2.20 8.18 -1.89
C LEU A 55 -0.92 7.34 -1.96
N LEU A 56 -0.96 6.20 -2.65
CA LEU A 56 0.21 5.37 -2.87
C LEU A 56 1.29 6.12 -3.67
N VAL A 57 0.87 6.85 -4.72
CA VAL A 57 1.76 7.69 -5.53
C VAL A 57 2.38 8.78 -4.66
N ILE A 58 1.57 9.56 -3.94
CA ILE A 58 2.04 10.63 -3.05
C ILE A 58 3.02 10.05 -2.01
N LEU A 59 2.64 8.96 -1.35
CA LEU A 59 3.49 8.27 -0.40
C LEU A 59 4.75 7.71 -1.03
N SER A 60 4.80 7.40 -2.33
CA SER A 60 6.04 6.95 -2.98
C SER A 60 6.98 8.13 -3.30
N LEU A 61 6.44 9.33 -3.51
CA LEU A 61 7.17 10.53 -3.91
C LEU A 61 7.68 11.36 -2.73
N LEU A 62 7.10 11.17 -1.53
CA LEU A 62 7.56 11.88 -0.33
C LEU A 62 9.06 11.61 -0.06
N PRO A 63 9.81 12.60 0.45
CA PRO A 63 11.20 12.37 0.86
C PRO A 63 11.28 11.28 1.95
N PRO A 64 12.37 10.49 2.01
CA PRO A 64 12.53 9.44 2.99
C PRO A 64 12.46 10.01 4.41
N THR A 65 11.74 9.30 5.30
CA THR A 65 11.62 9.67 6.71
C THR A 65 12.94 9.41 7.43
N ARG A 66 13.33 10.30 8.34
CA ARG A 66 14.57 10.16 9.13
C ARG A 66 14.43 9.18 10.30
N THR A 67 13.20 8.89 10.71
CA THR A 67 12.90 7.97 11.81
C THR A 67 12.52 6.58 11.26
N ARG A 68 12.89 5.53 12.01
CA ARG A 68 12.52 4.14 11.69
C ARG A 68 11.01 3.94 11.78
N GLU A 69 10.40 4.49 12.82
CA GLU A 69 8.95 4.51 13.01
C GLU A 69 8.23 5.11 11.79
N GLY A 70 8.66 6.29 11.32
CA GLY A 70 8.08 6.92 10.14
C GLY A 70 8.25 6.08 8.87
N LEU A 71 9.36 5.35 8.73
CA LEU A 71 9.59 4.45 7.60
C LEU A 71 8.64 3.24 7.67
N LEU A 72 8.52 2.62 8.84
CA LEU A 72 7.63 1.49 9.08
C LEU A 72 6.16 1.87 8.86
N MET A 73 5.74 3.04 9.37
CA MET A 73 4.41 3.59 9.13
C MET A 73 4.14 3.80 7.65
N ARG A 74 5.09 4.39 6.92
CA ARG A 74 4.95 4.64 5.49
C ARG A 74 4.86 3.35 4.68
N VAL A 75 5.72 2.37 4.96
CA VAL A 75 5.69 1.06 4.30
C VAL A 75 4.39 0.32 4.63
N GLY A 76 3.98 0.29 5.90
CA GLY A 76 2.73 -0.31 6.33
C GLY A 76 1.51 0.34 5.65
N ALA A 77 1.47 1.67 5.58
CA ALA A 77 0.42 2.39 4.88
C ALA A 77 0.39 2.05 3.38
N MET A 78 1.55 2.00 2.72
CA MET A 78 1.64 1.62 1.31
C MET A 78 1.15 0.19 1.07
N ILE A 79 1.51 -0.77 1.93
CA ILE A 79 1.00 -2.15 1.85
C ILE A 79 -0.52 -2.18 2.04
N GLN A 80 -1.05 -1.43 3.02
CA GLN A 80 -2.48 -1.35 3.27
C GLN A 80 -3.23 -0.78 2.05
N LEU A 81 -2.72 0.27 1.43
CA LEU A 81 -3.29 0.84 0.20
C LEU A 81 -3.27 -0.15 -0.96
N TRP A 82 -2.20 -0.92 -1.12
CA TRP A 82 -2.15 -2.01 -2.09
C TRP A 82 -3.25 -3.04 -1.86
N LEU A 83 -3.42 -3.48 -0.62
CA LEU A 83 -4.47 -4.44 -0.26
C LEU A 83 -5.87 -3.88 -0.54
N VAL A 84 -6.13 -2.60 -0.23
CA VAL A 84 -7.40 -1.93 -0.54
C VAL A 84 -7.70 -1.94 -2.04
N ILE A 85 -6.69 -1.69 -2.89
CA ILE A 85 -6.86 -1.68 -4.35
C ILE A 85 -7.10 -3.10 -4.88
N VAL A 86 -6.34 -4.09 -4.40
CA VAL A 86 -6.36 -5.47 -4.89
C VAL A 86 -7.56 -6.27 -4.35
N LEU A 87 -8.01 -5.98 -3.13
CA LEU A 87 -9.06 -6.73 -2.42
C LEU A 87 -10.29 -5.84 -2.16
N PRO A 88 -11.06 -5.48 -3.20
CA PRO A 88 -12.17 -4.53 -3.07
C PRO A 88 -13.30 -5.00 -2.15
N VAL A 89 -13.51 -6.31 -2.03
CA VAL A 89 -14.56 -6.88 -1.17
C VAL A 89 -14.32 -6.54 0.31
N VAL A 90 -13.06 -6.47 0.72
CA VAL A 90 -12.67 -6.17 2.11
C VAL A 90 -12.05 -4.77 2.26
N ALA A 91 -12.08 -3.95 1.22
CA ALA A 91 -11.46 -2.63 1.20
C ALA A 91 -11.93 -1.74 2.35
N LEU A 92 -13.22 -1.77 2.70
CA LEU A 92 -13.78 -1.03 3.83
C LEU A 92 -13.22 -1.49 5.19
N TYR A 93 -13.11 -2.80 5.40
CA TYR A 93 -12.50 -3.34 6.62
C TYR A 93 -11.00 -3.02 6.68
N LEU A 94 -10.32 -3.07 5.53
CA LEU A 94 -8.92 -2.69 5.42
C LEU A 94 -8.70 -1.20 5.67
N THR A 95 -9.55 -0.31 5.18
CA THR A 95 -9.41 1.13 5.46
C THR A 95 -9.66 1.44 6.94
N LEU A 96 -10.61 0.76 7.58
CA LEU A 96 -10.77 0.81 9.04
C LEU A 96 -9.58 0.23 9.81
N GLY A 97 -8.73 -0.55 9.16
CA GLY A 97 -7.48 -1.10 9.70
C GLY A 97 -6.30 -0.13 9.71
N PHE A 98 -6.38 1.07 9.12
CA PHE A 98 -5.29 2.05 9.16
C PHE A 98 -4.82 2.40 10.59
N PRO A 99 -5.72 2.64 11.56
CA PRO A 99 -5.35 2.79 12.97
C PRO A 99 -4.67 1.55 13.57
N VAL A 100 -5.00 0.35 13.08
CA VAL A 100 -4.36 -0.90 13.53
C VAL A 100 -2.94 -0.98 13.02
N VAL A 101 -2.67 -0.62 11.76
CA VAL A 101 -1.29 -0.53 11.23
C VAL A 101 -0.46 0.43 12.07
N PHE A 102 -1.03 1.60 12.40
CA PHE A 102 -0.38 2.56 13.31
C PHE A 102 -0.10 1.94 14.68
N LEU A 103 -1.10 1.35 15.33
CA LEU A 103 -0.97 0.72 16.64
C LEU A 103 0.05 -0.42 16.66
N VAL A 104 0.11 -1.23 15.59
CA VAL A 104 1.08 -2.33 15.46
C VAL A 104 2.50 -1.77 15.36
N VAL A 105 2.72 -0.72 14.56
CA VAL A 105 4.04 -0.06 14.47
C VAL A 105 4.41 0.58 15.82
N GLU A 106 3.46 1.25 16.47
CA GLU A 106 3.64 1.87 17.78
C GLU A 106 4.02 0.83 18.85
N LEU A 107 3.30 -0.30 18.92
CA LEU A 107 3.61 -1.41 19.82
C LEU A 107 4.95 -2.07 19.48
N PHE A 108 5.28 -2.18 18.20
CA PHE A 108 6.56 -2.73 17.74
C PHE A 108 7.75 -1.84 18.15
N GLU A 109 7.61 -0.52 18.10
CA GLU A 109 8.67 0.38 18.54
C GLU A 109 8.74 0.50 20.07
N THR A 110 7.59 0.63 20.75
CA THR A 110 7.55 0.97 22.19
C THR A 110 7.53 -0.22 23.14
N ARG A 111 6.97 -1.37 22.73
CA ARG A 111 6.73 -2.51 23.64
C ARG A 111 7.47 -3.79 23.25
N PHE A 112 7.97 -3.91 22.03
CA PHE A 112 8.65 -5.13 21.61
C PHE A 112 10.08 -5.25 22.19
N PRO A 113 10.50 -6.45 22.63
CA PRO A 113 11.86 -6.67 23.11
C PRO A 113 12.87 -6.40 21.98
N ARG A 114 13.94 -5.63 22.28
CA ARG A 114 14.98 -5.25 21.31
C ARG A 114 15.54 -6.44 20.50
N ARG A 115 15.64 -7.62 21.13
CA ARG A 115 16.14 -8.87 20.52
C ARG A 115 15.29 -9.37 19.33
N LEU A 116 13.99 -9.09 19.33
CA LEU A 116 13.07 -9.46 18.23
C LEU A 116 12.91 -8.32 17.22
N ARG A 117 12.99 -7.08 17.70
CA ARG A 117 12.80 -5.86 16.89
C ARG A 117 13.92 -5.66 15.87
N GLU A 118 15.17 -5.85 16.27
CA GLU A 118 16.34 -5.58 15.41
C GLU A 118 16.47 -6.45 14.15
N PRO A 119 16.24 -7.78 14.18
CA PRO A 119 16.27 -8.58 12.95
C PRO A 119 15.14 -8.24 11.98
N LEU A 120 13.94 -7.96 12.49
CA LEU A 120 12.80 -7.54 11.68
C LEU A 120 13.00 -6.13 11.08
N ALA A 121 13.55 -5.20 11.86
CA ALA A 121 13.86 -3.86 11.36
C ALA A 121 14.92 -3.90 10.25
N ARG A 122 15.91 -4.80 10.34
CA ARG A 122 16.91 -4.98 9.26
C ARG A 122 16.28 -5.44 7.95
N LEU A 123 15.21 -6.24 7.97
CA LEU A 123 14.50 -6.66 6.75
C LEU A 123 13.75 -5.51 6.05
N VAL A 124 13.36 -4.46 6.78
CA VAL A 124 12.58 -3.34 6.23
C VAL A 124 13.45 -2.11 5.92
N VAL A 125 14.55 -1.92 6.65
CA VAL A 125 15.43 -0.74 6.54
C VAL A 125 16.61 -0.97 5.59
N ALA A 126 17.04 -2.22 5.34
CA ALA A 126 18.19 -2.55 4.51
C ALA A 126 17.86 -2.65 3.02
#